data_AF-A0A968BTP3-F1
#
_entry.id   AF-A0A968BTP3-F1
#
_cell.length_a   1.000
_cell.length_b   1.000
_cell.length_c   1.000
_cell.angle_alpha   90.00
_cell.angle_beta   90.00
_cell.angle_gamma   90.00
#
_symmetry.space_group_name_H-M   'P 1'
#
loop_
_entity.id
_entity.type
_entity.pdbx_description
1 polymer ?
#
loop_
_entity_poly.entity_id
_entity_poly.type
_entity_poly.pdbx_seq_one_letter_code
_entity_poly.pdbx_strand_id
1 'polypeptide(L)'
;MAFLVGEAVALAALVLGAVAAARGSRRPARVAAYEVAKRTMDIAAALVLLILLTPFFFLVGLAVRLDSPGPIFFRQDRVGRDGKILSLVKIRTLYADSDESVFAEHLAQMETAHRAGEDM
;
A
#
# COMPACT_ATOMS: atom_id res chain seq x y z
N MET A 1 -10.27 -18.88 -17.61
CA MET A 1 -9.35 -17.72 -17.63
C MET A 1 -8.62 -17.52 -16.30
N ALA A 2 -9.29 -17.50 -15.13
CA ALA A 2 -8.62 -17.35 -13.82
C ALA A 2 -7.57 -18.43 -13.48
N PHE A 3 -7.78 -19.68 -13.95
CA PHE A 3 -6.89 -20.81 -13.71
C PHE A 3 -5.51 -20.67 -14.40
N LEU A 4 -5.49 -20.20 -15.65
CA LEU A 4 -4.26 -19.98 -16.43
C LEU A 4 -3.39 -18.85 -15.87
N VAL A 5 -4.03 -17.82 -15.31
CA VAL A 5 -3.32 -16.66 -14.77
C VAL A 5 -2.63 -17.02 -13.44
N GLY A 6 -3.25 -17.85 -12.60
CA GLY A 6 -2.63 -18.34 -11.38
C GLY A 6 -1.39 -19.21 -11.63
N GLU A 7 -1.45 -20.08 -12.64
CA GLU A 7 -0.34 -20.97 -13.01
C GLU A 7 0.86 -20.21 -13.60
N ALA A 8 0.59 -19.23 -14.46
CA ALA A 8 1.63 -18.36 -15.02
C ALA A 8 2.32 -17.50 -13.96
N VAL A 9 1.58 -16.97 -12.97
CA VAL A 9 2.15 -16.21 -11.86
C VAL A 9 3.01 -17.09 -10.95
N ALA A 10 2.56 -18.31 -10.64
CA ALA A 10 3.33 -19.26 -9.84
C ALA A 10 4.66 -19.63 -10.52
N LEU A 11 4.63 -19.91 -11.83
CA LEU A 11 5.83 -20.21 -12.62
C LEU A 11 6.78 -19.01 -12.71
N ALA A 12 6.27 -17.81 -12.96
CA ALA A 12 7.09 -16.60 -13.02
C ALA A 12 7.74 -16.26 -11.67
N ALA A 13 7.00 -16.41 -10.57
CA ALA A 13 7.51 -16.20 -9.21
C ALA A 13 8.63 -17.20 -8.87
N LEU A 14 8.45 -18.47 -9.19
CA LEU A 14 9.44 -19.52 -9.00
C LEU A 14 10.74 -19.23 -9.77
N VAL A 15 10.61 -18.89 -11.07
CA VAL A 15 11.74 -18.59 -11.95
C VAL A 15 12.48 -17.33 -11.50
N LEU A 16 11.77 -16.27 -11.13
CA LEU A 16 12.38 -15.02 -10.65
C LEU A 16 13.08 -15.20 -9.29
N GLY A 17 12.51 -15.99 -8.37
CA GLY A 17 13.15 -16.32 -7.09
C GLY A 17 14.45 -17.10 -7.28
N ALA A 18 14.47 -18.07 -8.18
CA ALA A 18 15.67 -18.84 -8.51
C ALA A 18 16.78 -17.96 -9.13
N VAL A 19 16.42 -17.04 -10.02
CA VAL A 19 17.37 -16.11 -10.66
C VAL A 19 17.91 -15.07 -9.67
N ALA A 20 17.09 -14.60 -8.73
CA ALA A 20 17.49 -13.63 -7.71
C ALA A 20 18.49 -14.21 -6.70
N ALA A 21 18.32 -15.48 -6.30
CA ALA A 21 19.24 -16.17 -5.39
C ALA A 21 20.66 -16.32 -5.97
N ALA A 22 20.81 -16.35 -7.29
CA ALA A 22 22.09 -16.53 -7.96
C ALA A 22 22.96 -15.26 -8.01
N ARG A 23 22.43 -14.07 -7.67
CA ARG A 23 23.12 -12.79 -7.87
C ARG A 23 23.62 -12.17 -6.56
N GLY A 24 24.67 -12.76 -5.99
CA GLY A 24 25.70 -12.04 -5.22
C GLY A 24 25.29 -11.33 -3.93
N SER A 25 24.84 -12.04 -2.89
CA SER A 25 24.62 -11.46 -1.56
C SER A 25 25.86 -11.57 -0.66
N ARG A 26 26.33 -10.45 -0.09
CA ARG A 26 27.32 -10.41 1.02
C ARG A 26 26.72 -10.84 2.39
N ARG A 27 25.43 -11.19 2.43
CA ARG A 27 24.70 -11.66 3.62
C ARG A 27 24.79 -13.19 3.72
N PRO A 28 24.73 -13.77 4.92
CA PRO A 28 24.75 -15.23 5.08
C PRO A 28 23.63 -15.87 4.24
N ALA A 29 23.94 -16.98 3.56
CA ALA A 29 23.07 -17.58 2.55
C ALA A 29 21.63 -17.84 3.04
N ARG A 30 21.44 -18.15 4.34
CA ARG A 30 20.11 -18.34 4.95
C ARG A 30 19.28 -17.05 4.98
N VAL A 31 19.89 -15.90 5.25
CA VAL A 31 19.20 -14.60 5.30
C VAL A 31 18.85 -14.14 3.89
N ALA A 32 19.78 -14.30 2.94
CA ALA A 32 19.53 -13.99 1.53
C ALA A 32 18.41 -14.87 0.95
N ALA A 33 18.42 -16.17 1.22
CA ALA A 33 17.38 -17.09 0.79
C ALA A 33 16.00 -16.73 1.37
N TYR A 34 15.94 -16.36 2.65
CA TYR A 34 14.70 -15.91 3.29
C TYR A 34 14.16 -14.61 2.68
N GLU A 35 15.01 -13.60 2.49
CA GLU A 35 14.60 -12.32 1.89
C GLU A 35 14.05 -12.50 0.47
N VAL A 36 14.70 -13.34 -0.33
CA VAL A 36 14.24 -13.68 -1.68
C VAL A 36 12.91 -14.42 -1.63
N ALA A 37 12.81 -15.48 -0.82
CA ALA A 37 11.57 -16.25 -0.68
C ALA A 37 10.40 -15.36 -0.22
N LYS A 38 10.63 -14.51 0.78
CA LYS A 38 9.64 -13.55 1.27
C LYS A 38 9.23 -12.57 0.18
N ARG A 39 10.20 -12.03 -0.58
CA ARG A 39 9.90 -11.09 -1.67
C ARG A 39 9.09 -11.72 -2.79
N THR A 40 9.45 -12.95 -3.19
CA THR A 40 8.74 -13.71 -4.19
C THR A 40 7.31 -14.02 -3.74
N MET A 41 7.14 -14.46 -2.49
CA MET A 41 5.83 -14.71 -1.90
C MET A 41 4.98 -13.45 -1.85
N ASP A 42 5.53 -12.31 -1.40
CA ASP A 42 4.81 -11.05 -1.31
C ASP A 42 4.35 -10.56 -2.70
N ILE A 43 5.18 -10.68 -3.74
CA ILE A 43 4.82 -10.30 -5.12
C ILE A 43 3.75 -11.25 -5.68
N ALA A 44 3.91 -12.56 -5.50
CA ALA A 44 2.94 -13.54 -6.00
C ALA A 44 1.57 -13.34 -5.33
N ALA A 45 1.54 -13.20 -4.01
CA ALA A 45 0.32 -12.94 -3.26
C ALA A 45 -0.33 -11.61 -3.68
N ALA A 46 0.47 -10.54 -3.84
CA ALA A 46 -0.04 -9.24 -4.29
C ALA A 46 -0.66 -9.31 -5.70
N LEU A 47 -0.05 -10.02 -6.65
CA LEU A 47 -0.59 -10.18 -8.01
C LEU A 47 -1.91 -10.96 -8.01
N VAL A 48 -1.96 -12.08 -7.28
CA VAL A 48 -3.19 -12.89 -7.16
C VAL A 48 -4.31 -12.07 -6.53
N LEU A 49 -4.03 -11.41 -5.40
CA LEU A 49 -5.02 -10.58 -4.73
C LEU A 49 -5.46 -9.40 -5.59
N LEU A 50 -4.56 -8.76 -6.33
CA LEU A 50 -4.91 -7.65 -7.21
C LEU A 50 -5.90 -8.09 -8.29
N ILE A 51 -5.68 -9.24 -8.92
CA ILE A 51 -6.57 -9.77 -9.98
C ILE A 51 -7.93 -10.18 -9.40
N LEU A 52 -7.92 -10.88 -8.26
CA LEU A 52 -9.17 -11.31 -7.60
C LEU A 52 -9.99 -10.12 -7.09
N LEU A 53 -9.33 -9.10 -6.57
CA LEU A 53 -9.99 -7.91 -6.01
C LEU A 53 -10.21 -6.79 -7.02
N THR A 54 -9.72 -6.92 -8.27
CA THR A 54 -9.94 -5.93 -9.34
C THR A 54 -11.43 -5.54 -9.50
N PRO A 55 -12.39 -6.49 -9.64
CA PRO A 55 -13.79 -6.11 -9.78
C PRO A 55 -14.34 -5.37 -8.55
N PHE A 56 -13.89 -5.74 -7.35
CA PHE A 56 -14.28 -5.07 -6.12
C PHE A 56 -13.74 -3.62 -6.06
N PHE A 57 -12.45 -3.42 -6.36
CA PHE A 57 -11.85 -2.09 -6.42
C PHE A 57 -12.49 -1.20 -7.49
N PHE A 58 -12.92 -1.78 -8.61
CA PHE A 58 -13.66 -1.06 -9.64
C PHE A 58 -15.00 -0.53 -9.13
N LEU A 59 -15.78 -1.37 -8.44
CA LEU A 59 -17.07 -0.98 -7.86
C LEU A 59 -16.90 0.11 -6.78
N VAL A 60 -15.95 -0.05 -5.87
CA VAL A 60 -15.65 0.95 -4.85
C VAL A 60 -15.18 2.25 -5.48
N GLY A 61 -14.32 2.18 -6.50
CA GLY A 61 -13.83 3.35 -7.22
C GLY A 61 -14.95 4.12 -7.92
N LEU A 62 -15.92 3.41 -8.51
CA LEU A 62 -17.11 4.01 -9.09
C LEU A 62 -17.99 4.68 -8.03
N ALA A 63 -18.22 4.03 -6.88
CA ALA A 63 -18.98 4.61 -5.77
C ALA A 63 -18.34 5.92 -5.27
N VAL A 64 -17.02 5.95 -5.08
CA VAL A 64 -16.28 7.15 -4.66
C VAL A 64 -16.34 8.28 -5.71
N ARG A 65 -16.36 7.92 -7.00
CA ARG A 65 -16.48 8.87 -8.11
C ARG A 65 -17.88 9.48 -8.20
N LEU A 66 -18.91 8.72 -7.86
CA LEU A 66 -20.30 9.18 -7.84
C LEU A 66 -20.62 10.01 -6.60
N ASP A 67 -19.98 9.72 -5.47
CA ASP A 67 -20.18 10.46 -4.21
C ASP A 67 -19.62 11.90 -4.26
N SER A 68 -18.45 12.11 -4.87
CA SER A 68 -17.89 13.45 -5.01
C SER A 68 -16.96 13.62 -6.23
N PRO A 69 -16.94 14.82 -6.85
CA PRO A 69 -16.01 15.10 -7.92
C PRO A 69 -14.55 14.97 -7.46
N GLY A 70 -13.67 14.57 -8.39
CA GLY A 70 -12.23 14.46 -8.15
C GLY A 70 -11.65 13.05 -8.32
N PRO A 71 -10.35 12.87 -7.99
CA PRO A 71 -9.63 11.61 -8.20
C PRO A 71 -10.03 10.53 -7.20
N ILE A 72 -10.13 9.28 -7.68
CA ILE A 72 -10.49 8.10 -6.86
C ILE A 72 -9.35 7.71 -5.90
N PHE A 73 -8.10 7.91 -6.33
CA PHE A 73 -6.92 7.52 -5.58
C PHE A 73 -6.27 8.73 -4.92
N PHE A 74 -5.88 8.56 -3.66
CA PHE A 74 -5.08 9.51 -2.88
C PHE A 74 -3.69 8.92 -2.62
N ARG A 75 -2.67 9.77 -2.70
CA ARG A 75 -1.27 9.39 -2.44
C ARG A 75 -0.82 9.95 -1.10
N GLN A 76 -0.23 9.10 -0.26
CA GLN A 76 0.30 9.49 1.03
C GLN A 76 1.76 9.03 1.16
N ASP A 77 2.66 9.98 1.37
CA ASP A 77 4.07 9.68 1.55
C ASP A 77 4.34 9.20 2.98
N ARG A 78 5.11 8.11 3.10
CA ARG A 78 5.56 7.52 4.37
C ARG A 78 7.01 7.09 4.27
N VAL A 79 7.72 7.07 5.40
CA VAL A 79 9.09 6.56 5.46
C VAL A 79 9.07 5.03 5.32
N GLY A 80 9.71 4.53 4.27
CA GLY A 80 9.81 3.11 3.93
C GLY A 80 11.15 2.48 4.34
N ARG A 81 11.48 1.34 3.71
CA ARG A 81 12.72 0.59 3.97
C ARG A 81 13.96 1.45 3.66
N ASP A 82 14.96 1.37 4.54
CA ASP A 82 16.22 2.11 4.44
C ASP A 82 16.03 3.65 4.39
N GLY A 83 14.97 4.18 5.00
CA GLY A 83 14.67 5.61 5.05
C GLY A 83 14.15 6.20 3.73
N LYS A 84 13.91 5.37 2.71
CA LYS A 84 13.40 5.82 1.41
C LYS A 84 11.92 6.16 1.51
N ILE A 85 11.52 7.30 0.94
CA ILE A 85 10.11 7.70 0.89
C ILE A 85 9.34 6.69 0.03
N LEU A 86 8.25 6.16 0.58
CA LEU A 86 7.30 5.28 -0.08
C LEU A 86 5.97 6.02 -0.21
N SER A 87 5.57 6.30 -1.45
CA SER A 87 4.26 6.90 -1.74
C SER A 87 3.19 5.81 -1.77
N LEU A 88 2.33 5.78 -0.77
CA LEU A 88 1.22 4.82 -0.63
C LEU A 88 0.01 5.32 -1.40
N VAL A 89 -0.51 4.48 -2.31
CA VAL A 89 -1.77 4.76 -3.01
C VAL A 89 -2.91 4.10 -2.25
N LYS A 90 -3.92 4.88 -1.86
CA LYS A 90 -5.16 4.40 -1.22
C LYS A 90 -6.40 4.96 -1.91
N ILE A 91 -7.54 4.31 -1.71
CA ILE A 91 -8.83 4.86 -2.14
C ILE A 91 -9.14 6.08 -1.29
N ARG A 92 -9.65 7.14 -1.93
CA ARG A 92 -10.04 8.37 -1.27
C ARG A 92 -11.27 8.12 -0.38
N THR A 93 -11.13 8.40 0.90
CA THR A 93 -12.23 8.36 1.89
C THR A 93 -12.67 9.75 2.35
N LEU A 94 -11.88 10.79 2.07
CA LEU A 94 -12.13 12.18 2.42
C LEU A 94 -12.46 12.98 1.15
N TYR A 95 -13.33 13.98 1.26
CA TYR A 95 -13.64 14.88 0.15
C TYR A 95 -12.37 15.61 -0.32
N ALA A 96 -12.16 15.69 -1.63
CA ALA A 96 -10.98 16.34 -2.21
C ALA A 96 -10.95 17.85 -1.95
N ASP A 97 -12.13 18.47 -1.79
CA ASP A 97 -12.32 19.89 -1.47
C ASP A 97 -12.65 20.10 0.01
N SER A 98 -12.15 19.22 0.90
CA SER A 98 -12.26 19.49 2.34
C SER A 98 -11.41 20.71 2.67
N ASP A 99 -12.05 21.74 3.24
CA ASP A 99 -11.40 22.97 3.62
C ASP A 99 -10.36 22.68 4.71
N GLU A 100 -9.08 22.86 4.39
CA GLU A 100 -7.94 22.62 5.29
C GLU A 100 -8.07 23.42 6.60
N SER A 101 -8.78 24.56 6.56
CA SER A 101 -9.03 25.36 7.76
C SER A 101 -9.84 24.62 8.82
N VAL A 102 -10.77 23.75 8.41
CA VAL A 102 -11.59 22.95 9.34
C VAL A 102 -10.73 21.92 10.07
N PHE A 103 -9.75 21.33 9.37
CA PHE A 103 -8.81 20.40 9.99
C PHE A 103 -7.84 21.12 10.94
N ALA A 104 -7.33 22.28 10.53
CA ALA A 104 -6.45 23.11 11.36
C ALA A 104 -7.14 23.61 12.64
N GLU A 105 -8.41 24.03 12.54
CA GLU A 105 -9.20 24.46 13.69
C GLU A 105 -9.46 23.30 14.66
N HIS A 106 -9.75 22.11 14.14
CA HIS A 106 -9.89 20.91 14.97
C HIS A 106 -8.60 20.54 15.72
N LEU A 107 -7.44 20.63 15.06
CA LEU A 107 -6.15 20.42 15.71
C LEU A 107 -5.90 21.45 16.81
N ALA A 108 -6.21 22.73 16.56
CA ALA A 108 -6.08 23.78 17.57
C ALA A 108 -6.97 23.51 18.80
N GLN A 109 -8.19 23.01 18.59
CA GLN A 109 -9.08 22.60 19.69
C GLN A 109 -8.53 21.41 20.49
N MET A 110 -7.90 20.44 19.83
CA MET A 110 -7.29 19.29 20.52
C MET A 110 -6.07 19.72 21.35
N GLU A 111 -5.25 20.65 20.84
CA GLU A 111 -4.11 21.19 21.60
C GLU A 111 -4.56 21.97 22.83
N THR A 112 -5.60 22.80 22.72
CA THR A 112 -6.12 23.55 23.88
C THR A 112 -6.77 22.62 24.91
N ALA A 113 -7.50 21.60 24.46
CA ALA A 113 -8.09 20.58 25.35
C ALA A 113 -7.01 19.76 26.07
N HIS A 114 -5.90 19.41 25.39
CA HIS A 114 -4.80 18.69 26.02
C HIS A 114 -4.11 19.54 27.11
N ARG A 115 -3.81 20.81 26.83
CA ARG A 115 -3.19 21.73 27.81
C ARG A 115 -4.08 21.98 29.03
N ALA A 116 -5.37 22.21 28.82
CA ALA A 116 -6.31 22.41 29.92
C ALA A 116 -6.42 21.18 30.85
N GLY A 117 -6.14 19.98 30.35
CA GLY A 117 -6.06 18.76 31.15
C GLY A 117 -4.73 18.55 31.89
N GLU A 118 -3.66 19.25 31.50
CA GLU A 118 -2.38 19.27 32.24
C GLU A 118 -2.40 20.29 33.38
N ASP A 119 -3.24 21.32 33.29
CA ASP A 119 -3.38 22.40 34.26
C ASP A 119 -4.36 22.09 35.42
N MET A 120 -5.00 20.91 35.44
CA MET A 120 -5.94 20.45 36.47
C MET A 120 -5.35 19.33 37.33
#